data_AF-A0A2E8J0P2-F1
#
_entry.id   AF-A0A2E8J0P2-F1
#
_cell.length_a   1.000
_cell.length_b   1.000
_cell.length_c   1.000
_cell.angle_alpha   90.00
_cell.angle_beta   90.00
_cell.angle_gamma   90.00
#
_symmetry.space_group_name_H-M   'P 1'
#
loop_
_entity.id
_entity.type
_entity.pdbx_description
1 polymer ?
#
loop_
_entity_poly.entity_id
_entity_poly.type
_entity_poly.pdbx_seq_one_letter_code
_entity_poly.pdbx_strand_id
1 'polypeptide(L)'
;MNHYRNKLESARVQTQKSQSLKQLEELLAELETIQKRDRLAVIKRNSLDQITEAYLESAEYEKALFWAETWVSFDERDILASIRLCKTLYEIPERKREALATLEALLKKVPEAELVSQTAAGWALEEGRTLDAFQIAKRHIERTYLGFDIHWTVFWDTGAGFNASQSSSTYPAITGQNNAKFEFELPKNVVRIRLDPPPNAVYAIKKPVFMWQAPTGGTQPLLDLKLQLHQMERKYGGLETTGGNDPHFHWRMPESFSAKNHVAHFETQLENPLPEWIRELVTGRYSPQLNLAIADHGNDDLSEFYVQTKAALTSDINIPPSNLAKADTISISVYWSGEQKFFSEKRATTKAINMGSDKHFNAEYSINSSLKKLRLDFPDSAGAKVLIENLRLLDETSTVDVDLINARYVLMHNVSRAGNTFSLHGKDPHFAIKIDEMNVDSVLIQGQVH
;
A
#
# COMPACT_ATOMS: atom_id res chain seq x y z
N MET A 1 16.04 9.47 24.36
CA MET A 1 15.22 8.86 23.28
C MET A 1 13.74 8.78 23.67
N ASN A 2 13.36 8.14 24.78
CA ASN A 2 11.95 8.03 25.21
C ASN A 2 11.29 9.40 25.46
N HIS A 3 12.00 10.36 26.06
CA HIS A 3 11.56 11.75 26.22
C HIS A 3 11.07 12.38 24.90
N TYR A 4 11.90 12.34 23.85
CA TYR A 4 11.57 12.92 22.54
C TYR A 4 10.45 12.18 21.82
N ARG A 5 10.37 10.85 21.97
CA ARG A 5 9.23 10.07 21.44
C ARG A 5 7.93 10.49 22.09
N ASN A 6 7.93 10.67 23.41
CA ASN A 6 6.75 11.12 24.14
C ASN A 6 6.33 12.53 23.74
N LYS A 7 7.28 13.44 23.48
CA LYS A 7 6.98 14.77 22.95
C LYS A 7 6.36 14.74 21.55
N LEU A 8 6.93 13.95 20.64
CA LEU A 8 6.36 13.77 19.30
C LEU A 8 4.94 13.19 19.37
N GLU A 9 4.73 12.18 20.20
CA GLU A 9 3.41 11.58 20.38
C GLU A 9 2.42 12.55 21.03
N SER A 10 2.86 13.35 22.01
CA SER A 10 2.05 14.43 22.61
C SER A 10 1.59 15.43 21.55
N ALA A 11 2.47 15.83 20.64
CA ALA A 11 2.13 16.74 19.56
C ALA A 11 1.09 16.13 18.59
N ARG A 12 1.19 14.83 18.30
CA ARG A 12 0.26 14.10 17.42
C ARG A 12 -1.14 13.99 17.97
N VAL A 13 -1.26 13.68 19.26
CA VAL A 13 -2.56 13.48 19.90
C VAL A 13 -3.26 14.79 20.27
N GLN A 14 -2.58 15.93 20.06
CA GLN A 14 -3.10 17.23 20.41
C GLN A 14 -4.28 17.62 19.51
N THR A 15 -5.39 18.02 20.13
CA THR A 15 -6.63 18.37 19.40
C THR A 15 -6.63 19.79 18.87
N GLN A 16 -5.95 20.71 19.57
CA GLN A 16 -5.73 22.08 19.12
C GLN A 16 -4.54 22.16 18.17
N LYS A 17 -4.80 22.48 16.89
CA LYS A 17 -3.78 22.53 15.83
C LYS A 17 -2.65 23.51 16.13
N SER A 18 -2.97 24.70 16.64
CA SER A 18 -1.97 25.71 17.05
C SER A 18 -1.04 25.21 18.16
N GLN A 19 -1.58 24.46 19.13
CA GLN A 19 -0.79 23.88 20.23
C GLN A 19 0.08 22.71 19.75
N SER A 20 -0.42 21.91 18.80
CA SER A 20 0.37 20.86 18.14
C SER A 20 1.57 21.46 17.38
N LEU A 21 1.33 22.49 16.57
CA LEU A 21 2.38 23.21 15.83
C LEU A 21 3.44 23.78 16.76
N LYS A 22 3.03 24.48 17.83
CA LYS A 22 3.97 25.03 18.82
C LYS A 22 4.83 23.95 19.46
N GLN A 23 4.25 22.79 19.82
CA GLN A 23 5.00 21.67 20.39
C GLN A 23 5.99 21.07 19.39
N LEU A 24 5.64 21.02 18.10
CA LEU A 24 6.55 20.57 17.04
C LEU A 24 7.71 21.56 16.85
N GLU A 25 7.45 22.87 16.85
CA GLU A 25 8.49 23.91 16.78
C GLU A 25 9.46 23.81 17.97
N GLU A 26 8.94 23.69 19.20
CA GLU A 26 9.75 23.52 20.42
C GLU A 26 10.60 22.22 20.36
N LEU A 27 10.00 21.12 19.89
CA LEU A 27 10.73 19.85 19.72
C LEU A 27 11.82 19.98 18.65
N LEU A 28 11.57 20.67 17.54
CA LEU A 28 12.55 20.84 16.47
C LEU A 28 13.69 21.76 16.88
N ALA A 29 13.42 22.79 17.69
CA ALA A 29 14.46 23.60 18.32
C ALA A 29 15.35 22.75 19.25
N GLU A 30 14.77 21.86 20.05
CA GLU A 30 15.55 20.92 20.88
C GLU A 30 16.38 19.91 20.06
N LEU A 31 16.00 19.66 18.81
CA LEU A 31 16.66 18.73 17.90
C LEU A 31 17.56 19.45 16.88
N GLU A 32 17.78 20.77 17.00
CA GLU A 32 18.50 21.57 16.00
C GLU A 32 19.91 21.01 15.73
N THR A 33 20.66 20.68 16.78
CA THR A 33 22.05 20.20 16.69
C THR A 33 22.18 18.74 16.24
N ILE A 34 21.06 18.01 16.15
CA ILE A 34 21.05 16.60 15.74
C ILE A 34 21.41 16.50 14.26
N GLN A 35 22.34 15.59 13.95
CA GLN A 35 22.81 15.26 12.61
C GLN A 35 22.12 14.00 12.05
N LYS A 36 22.16 13.81 10.73
CA LYS A 36 21.44 12.73 10.02
C LYS A 36 21.82 11.30 10.40
N ARG A 37 22.97 11.09 11.04
CA ARG A 37 23.44 9.77 11.52
C ARG A 37 23.14 9.52 13.00
N ASP A 38 22.61 10.52 13.70
CA ASP A 38 22.34 10.39 15.13
C ASP A 38 21.13 9.49 15.37
N ARG A 39 21.09 8.87 16.55
CA ARG A 39 19.97 8.02 16.99
C ARG A 39 18.63 8.77 17.02
N LEU A 40 18.66 10.10 17.13
CA LEU A 40 17.47 10.95 17.16
C LEU A 40 17.07 11.48 15.78
N ALA A 41 17.85 11.20 14.71
CA ALA A 41 17.55 11.67 13.36
C ALA A 41 16.17 11.25 12.87
N VAL A 42 15.73 10.01 13.17
CA VAL A 42 14.38 9.53 12.83
C VAL A 42 13.29 10.38 13.48
N ILE A 43 13.48 10.81 14.74
CA ILE A 43 12.51 11.65 15.44
C ILE A 43 12.48 13.05 14.80
N LYS A 44 13.64 13.61 14.44
CA LYS A 44 13.73 14.89 13.73
C LYS A 44 13.02 14.85 12.37
N ARG A 45 13.30 13.85 11.53
CA ARG A 45 12.59 13.66 10.23
C ARG A 45 11.08 13.55 10.42
N ASN A 46 10.62 12.72 11.36
CA ASN A 46 9.19 12.57 11.62
C ASN A 46 8.53 13.85 12.13
N SER A 47 9.27 14.70 12.85
CA SER A 47 8.77 15.99 13.35
C SER A 47 8.71 17.02 12.22
N LEU A 48 9.73 17.03 11.34
CA LEU A 48 9.76 17.84 10.13
C LEU A 48 8.62 17.48 9.17
N ASP A 49 8.35 16.20 8.97
CA ASP A 49 7.22 15.74 8.14
C ASP A 49 5.88 16.26 8.65
N GLN A 50 5.64 16.10 9.95
CA GLN A 50 4.39 16.51 10.58
C GLN A 50 4.21 18.03 10.61
N ILE A 51 5.26 18.79 10.90
CA ILE A 51 5.14 20.24 10.97
C ILE A 51 4.91 20.84 9.57
N THR A 52 5.60 20.33 8.55
CA THR A 52 5.40 20.78 7.18
C THR A 52 3.98 20.46 6.71
N GLU A 53 3.50 19.24 6.95
CA GLU A 53 2.13 18.87 6.59
C GLU A 53 1.08 19.71 7.32
N ALA A 54 1.26 19.92 8.63
CA ALA A 54 0.33 20.71 9.41
C ALA A 54 0.22 22.17 8.93
N TYR A 55 1.32 22.78 8.49
CA TYR A 55 1.30 24.11 7.87
C TYR A 55 0.70 24.09 6.47
N LEU A 56 1.01 23.07 5.65
CA LEU A 56 0.42 22.91 4.31
C LEU A 56 -1.11 22.83 4.38
N GLU A 57 -1.63 21.97 5.26
CA GLU A 57 -3.07 21.83 5.53
C GLU A 57 -3.72 23.11 6.09
N SER A 58 -2.94 24.02 6.69
CA SER A 58 -3.44 25.30 7.21
C SER A 58 -3.34 26.43 6.19
N ALA A 59 -2.92 26.13 4.96
CA ALA A 59 -2.58 27.11 3.94
C ALA A 59 -1.52 28.14 4.38
N GLU A 60 -0.69 27.80 5.37
CA GLU A 60 0.45 28.62 5.81
C GLU A 60 1.70 28.25 5.00
N TYR A 61 1.61 28.42 3.67
CA TYR A 61 2.58 27.87 2.71
C TYR A 61 4.02 28.32 2.94
N GLU A 62 4.25 29.58 3.34
CA GLU A 62 5.60 30.07 3.62
C GLU A 62 6.26 29.36 4.81
N LYS A 63 5.48 29.02 5.86
CA LYS A 63 6.00 28.24 6.99
C LYS A 63 6.21 26.78 6.62
N ALA A 64 5.29 26.20 5.85
CA ALA A 64 5.47 24.87 5.30
C ALA A 64 6.77 24.80 4.48
N LEU A 65 7.04 25.83 3.68
CA LEU A 65 8.21 25.91 2.79
C LEU A 65 9.49 25.97 3.63
N PHE A 66 9.53 26.85 4.63
CA PHE A 66 10.66 26.94 5.56
C PHE A 66 11.02 25.59 6.19
N TRP A 67 10.02 24.85 6.69
CA TRP A 67 10.26 23.54 7.31
C TRP A 67 10.63 22.45 6.29
N ALA A 68 10.06 22.49 5.08
CA ALA A 68 10.42 21.58 4.00
C ALA A 68 11.89 21.78 3.55
N GLU A 69 12.32 23.03 3.37
CA GLU A 69 13.70 23.38 3.03
C GLU A 69 14.66 23.00 4.16
N THR A 70 14.26 23.20 5.41
CA THR A 70 15.01 22.74 6.60
C THR A 70 15.20 21.22 6.58
N TRP A 71 14.18 20.46 6.16
CA TRP A 71 14.27 19.01 6.07
C TRP A 71 15.17 18.54 4.93
N VAL A 72 15.02 19.11 3.74
CA VAL A 72 15.92 18.80 2.61
C VAL A 72 17.36 19.15 2.96
N SER A 73 17.60 20.25 3.67
CA SER A 73 18.94 20.64 4.15
C SER A 73 19.50 19.66 5.19
N PHE A 74 18.64 19.08 6.04
CA PHE A 74 19.04 18.07 7.01
C PHE A 74 19.48 16.76 6.34
N ASP A 75 18.80 16.32 5.29
CA ASP A 75 19.19 15.16 4.50
C ASP A 75 18.73 15.26 3.03
N GLU A 76 19.60 15.77 2.17
CA GLU A 76 19.36 15.99 0.73
C GLU A 76 19.01 14.71 -0.07
N ARG A 77 19.24 13.53 0.53
CA ARG A 77 18.94 12.23 -0.08
C ARG A 77 17.59 11.67 0.36
N ASP A 78 16.90 12.35 1.28
CA ASP A 78 15.58 11.97 1.75
C ASP A 78 14.52 12.30 0.67
N ILE A 79 14.04 11.24 0.02
CA ILE A 79 13.06 11.34 -1.07
C ILE A 79 11.74 11.94 -0.55
N LEU A 80 11.33 11.59 0.67
CA LEU A 80 10.10 12.11 1.26
C LEU A 80 10.22 13.62 1.53
N ALA A 81 11.36 14.07 2.07
CA ALA A 81 11.64 15.49 2.27
C ALA A 81 11.56 16.27 0.94
N SER A 82 12.18 15.71 -0.11
CA SER A 82 12.22 16.32 -1.44
C SER A 82 10.81 16.42 -2.06
N ILE A 83 9.98 15.38 -1.90
CA ILE A 83 8.59 15.41 -2.36
C ILE A 83 7.75 16.39 -1.55
N ARG A 84 7.97 16.49 -0.24
CA ARG A 84 7.26 17.45 0.61
C ARG A 84 7.60 18.90 0.21
N LEU A 85 8.87 19.18 -0.13
CA LEU A 85 9.28 20.46 -0.71
C LEU A 85 8.58 20.73 -2.05
N CYS A 86 8.56 19.76 -2.97
CA CYS A 86 7.85 19.88 -4.24
C CYS A 86 6.37 20.23 -4.03
N LYS A 87 5.66 19.49 -3.17
CA LYS A 87 4.24 19.76 -2.87
C LYS A 87 4.04 21.16 -2.31
N THR A 88 4.91 21.59 -1.40
CA THR A 88 4.81 22.92 -0.81
C THR A 88 5.04 24.04 -1.83
N LEU A 89 6.05 23.89 -2.70
CA LEU A 89 6.29 24.84 -3.78
C LEU A 89 5.14 24.88 -4.80
N TYR A 90 4.44 23.77 -5.00
CA TYR A 90 3.32 23.67 -5.95
C TYR A 90 2.10 24.49 -5.51
N GLU A 91 1.86 24.56 -4.19
CA GLU A 91 0.77 25.37 -3.60
C GLU A 91 1.03 26.88 -3.64
N ILE A 92 2.27 27.31 -3.91
CA ILE A 92 2.65 28.72 -4.05
C ILE A 92 2.66 29.06 -5.56
N PRO A 93 1.69 29.85 -6.07
CA PRO A 93 1.53 30.07 -7.52
C PRO A 93 2.80 30.54 -8.23
N GLU A 94 3.58 31.42 -7.60
CA GLU A 94 4.82 31.98 -8.14
C GLU A 94 5.96 30.95 -8.20
N ARG A 95 5.86 29.87 -7.40
CA ARG A 95 6.88 28.81 -7.28
C ARG A 95 6.47 27.50 -7.94
N LYS A 96 5.25 27.39 -8.48
CA LYS A 96 4.75 26.19 -9.18
C LYS A 96 5.70 25.65 -10.25
N ARG A 97 6.34 26.54 -11.03
CA ARG A 97 7.32 26.14 -12.06
C ARG A 97 8.56 25.48 -11.45
N GLU A 98 9.02 25.97 -10.30
CA GLU A 98 10.15 25.39 -9.58
C GLU A 98 9.77 24.03 -8.97
N ALA A 99 8.55 23.88 -8.46
CA ALA A 99 8.02 22.61 -8.00
C ALA A 99 8.09 21.54 -9.10
N LEU A 100 7.60 21.86 -10.29
CA LEU A 100 7.61 20.98 -11.46
C LEU A 100 9.03 20.63 -11.90
N ALA A 101 9.93 21.61 -11.99
CA ALA A 101 11.33 21.38 -12.35
C ALA A 101 12.05 20.49 -11.33
N THR A 102 11.79 20.70 -10.04
CA THR A 102 12.36 19.88 -8.96
C THR A 102 11.84 18.45 -9.02
N LEU A 103 10.54 18.26 -9.25
CA LEU A 103 9.96 16.93 -9.37
C LEU A 103 10.45 16.18 -10.62
N GLU A 104 10.62 16.88 -11.74
CA GLU A 104 11.20 16.31 -12.95
C GLU A 104 12.65 15.86 -12.72
N ALA A 105 13.45 16.66 -11.99
CA ALA A 105 14.81 16.29 -11.61
C ALA A 105 14.84 15.05 -10.70
N LEU A 106 13.92 14.96 -9.73
CA LEU A 106 13.76 13.76 -8.89
C LEU A 106 13.38 12.54 -9.72
N LEU A 107 12.40 12.66 -10.61
CA LEU A 107 11.94 11.58 -11.49
C LEU A 107 13.06 11.05 -12.40
N LYS A 108 13.95 11.93 -12.87
CA LYS A 108 15.15 11.52 -13.64
C LYS A 108 16.17 10.79 -12.78
N LYS A 109 16.29 11.16 -11.50
CA LYS A 109 17.30 10.62 -10.58
C LYS A 109 16.89 9.29 -9.95
N VAL A 110 15.61 9.12 -9.61
CA VAL A 110 15.05 7.96 -8.88
C VAL A 110 13.67 7.57 -9.43
N PRO A 111 13.54 7.17 -10.71
CA PRO A 111 12.25 6.80 -11.32
C PRO A 111 11.55 5.59 -10.65
N GLU A 112 12.32 4.74 -9.96
CA GLU A 112 11.84 3.59 -9.19
C GLU A 112 11.17 3.99 -7.86
N ALA A 113 11.37 5.22 -7.38
CA ALA A 113 10.73 5.67 -6.15
C ALA A 113 9.23 5.94 -6.41
N GLU A 114 8.36 5.06 -5.91
CA GLU A 114 6.91 5.12 -6.14
C GLU A 114 6.34 6.51 -5.83
N LEU A 115 6.70 7.10 -4.69
CA LEU A 115 6.21 8.41 -4.28
C LEU A 115 6.54 9.52 -5.29
N VAL A 116 7.70 9.44 -5.95
CA VAL A 116 8.13 10.42 -6.97
C VAL A 116 7.30 10.24 -8.23
N SER A 117 7.22 9.00 -8.73
CA SER A 117 6.49 8.67 -9.95
C SER A 117 4.98 8.91 -9.81
N GLN A 118 4.40 8.53 -8.67
CA GLN A 118 2.99 8.78 -8.35
C GLN A 118 2.68 10.28 -8.28
N THR A 119 3.52 11.08 -7.60
CA THR A 119 3.32 12.53 -7.53
C THR A 119 3.40 13.16 -8.92
N ALA A 120 4.39 12.76 -9.73
CA ALA A 120 4.57 13.29 -11.08
C ALA A 120 3.43 12.91 -12.02
N ALA A 121 2.96 11.66 -11.95
CA ALA A 121 1.80 11.20 -12.71
C ALA A 121 0.52 11.93 -12.26
N GLY A 122 0.32 12.13 -10.95
CA GLY A 122 -0.81 12.87 -10.40
C GLY A 122 -0.90 14.30 -10.95
N TRP A 123 0.19 15.06 -10.88
CA TRP A 123 0.23 16.43 -11.42
C TRP A 123 0.06 16.49 -12.94
N ALA A 124 0.59 15.50 -13.67
CA ALA A 124 0.34 15.40 -15.11
C ALA A 124 -1.16 15.18 -15.40
N LEU A 125 -1.85 14.34 -14.63
CA LEU A 125 -3.30 14.12 -14.78
C LEU A 125 -4.12 15.37 -14.43
N GLU A 126 -3.75 16.11 -13.37
CA GLU A 126 -4.39 17.37 -12.99
C GLU A 126 -4.28 18.44 -14.10
N GLU A 127 -3.18 18.43 -14.85
CA GLU A 127 -2.95 19.31 -16.00
C GLU A 127 -3.53 18.76 -17.32
N GLY A 128 -4.25 17.64 -17.29
CA GLY A 128 -4.82 16.99 -18.47
C GLY A 128 -3.81 16.26 -19.36
N ARG A 129 -2.54 16.15 -18.93
CA ARG A 129 -1.44 15.48 -19.63
C ARG A 129 -1.45 13.97 -19.36
N THR A 130 -2.55 13.32 -19.72
CA THR A 130 -2.80 11.89 -19.46
C THR A 130 -1.74 10.97 -20.07
N LEU A 131 -1.23 11.31 -21.26
CA LEU A 131 -0.17 10.55 -21.91
C LEU A 131 1.15 10.61 -21.13
N ASP A 132 1.53 11.79 -20.64
CA ASP A 132 2.74 11.97 -19.83
C ASP A 132 2.65 11.15 -18.54
N ALA A 133 1.48 11.17 -17.88
CA ALA A 133 1.23 10.35 -16.70
C ALA A 133 1.45 8.85 -16.98
N PHE A 134 1.01 8.38 -18.15
CA PHE A 134 1.20 6.99 -18.55
C PHE A 134 2.65 6.67 -18.93
N GLN A 135 3.38 7.59 -19.56
CA GLN A 135 4.82 7.42 -19.78
C GLN A 135 5.62 7.36 -18.47
N ILE A 136 5.22 8.15 -17.46
CA ILE A 136 5.77 8.07 -16.11
C ILE A 136 5.50 6.69 -15.50
N ALA A 137 4.27 6.17 -15.63
CA ALA A 137 3.92 4.82 -15.20
C ALA A 137 4.73 3.73 -15.90
N LYS A 138 4.87 3.80 -17.23
CA LYS A 138 5.71 2.87 -18.01
C LYS A 138 7.14 2.86 -17.49
N ARG A 139 7.76 4.05 -17.35
CA ARG A 139 9.13 4.17 -16.85
C ARG A 139 9.28 3.62 -15.43
N HIS A 140 8.31 3.88 -14.54
CA HIS A 140 8.32 3.33 -13.19
C HIS A 140 8.24 1.81 -13.20
N ILE A 141 7.35 1.23 -14.03
CA ILE A 141 7.22 -0.22 -14.19
C ILE A 141 8.51 -0.83 -14.68
N GLU A 142 9.07 -0.33 -15.77
CA GLU A 142 10.31 -0.85 -16.36
C GLU A 142 11.51 -0.80 -15.40
N ARG A 143 11.51 0.15 -14.45
CA ARG A 143 12.60 0.32 -13.47
C ARG A 143 12.39 -0.47 -12.18
N THR A 144 11.14 -0.72 -11.79
CA THR A 144 10.79 -1.29 -10.48
C THR A 144 10.38 -2.75 -10.59
N TYR A 145 9.57 -3.06 -11.59
CA TYR A 145 9.00 -4.37 -11.81
C TYR A 145 9.91 -5.14 -12.75
N LEU A 146 10.96 -5.67 -12.14
CA LEU A 146 11.94 -6.52 -12.77
C LEU A 146 11.26 -7.67 -13.53
N GLY A 147 11.87 -8.08 -14.65
CA GLY A 147 11.49 -9.28 -15.36
C GLY A 147 11.49 -10.49 -14.43
N PHE A 148 10.65 -11.48 -14.72
CA PHE A 148 10.62 -12.72 -13.95
C PHE A 148 11.86 -13.59 -14.17
N ASP A 149 12.72 -13.26 -15.14
CA ASP A 149 13.90 -14.01 -15.57
C ASP A 149 15.17 -13.67 -14.79
N ILE A 150 15.06 -12.95 -13.67
CA ILE A 150 16.20 -12.63 -12.81
C ILE A 150 16.44 -13.77 -11.81
N HIS A 151 17.72 -14.05 -11.55
CA HIS A 151 18.09 -15.11 -10.61
C HIS A 151 17.60 -14.81 -9.19
N TRP A 152 17.20 -15.88 -8.51
CA TRP A 152 16.97 -15.90 -7.07
C TRP A 152 18.19 -16.50 -6.38
N THR A 153 18.38 -16.20 -5.10
CA THR A 153 19.39 -16.88 -4.29
C THR A 153 18.73 -17.90 -3.40
N VAL A 154 19.21 -19.14 -3.45
CA VAL A 154 18.82 -20.21 -2.54
C VAL A 154 19.89 -20.34 -1.48
N PHE A 155 19.49 -20.27 -0.22
CA PHE A 155 20.34 -20.60 0.92
C PHE A 155 19.86 -21.88 1.57
N TRP A 156 20.80 -22.69 2.07
CA TRP A 156 20.50 -23.85 2.89
C TRP A 156 21.25 -23.78 4.20
N ASP A 157 20.70 -24.46 5.21
CA ASP A 157 21.31 -24.60 6.53
C ASP A 157 21.38 -26.08 6.90
N THR A 158 22.53 -26.51 7.42
CA THR A 158 22.79 -27.89 7.88
C THR A 158 22.81 -28.02 9.41
N GLY A 159 22.38 -26.99 10.13
CA GLY A 159 22.25 -26.94 11.60
C GLY A 159 23.02 -25.80 12.26
N ALA A 160 23.83 -25.03 11.50
CA ALA A 160 24.69 -23.96 12.01
C ALA A 160 24.16 -22.54 11.71
N GLY A 161 23.07 -22.42 10.96
CA GLY A 161 22.55 -21.16 10.44
C GLY A 161 22.96 -20.91 8.98
N PHE A 162 22.20 -20.04 8.31
CA PHE A 162 22.50 -19.62 6.94
C PHE A 162 23.82 -18.86 6.86
N ASN A 163 24.64 -19.15 5.85
CA ASN A 163 25.86 -18.41 5.55
C ASN A 163 26.10 -18.37 4.03
N ALA A 164 26.95 -17.44 3.59
CA ALA A 164 27.22 -17.19 2.18
C ALA A 164 27.91 -18.34 1.43
N SER A 165 28.53 -19.29 2.14
CA SER A 165 29.10 -20.49 1.51
C SER A 165 28.06 -21.59 1.26
N GLN A 166 26.87 -21.45 1.84
CA GLN A 166 25.74 -22.38 1.72
C GLN A 166 24.63 -21.75 0.88
N SER A 167 25.00 -21.28 -0.31
CA SER A 167 24.08 -20.65 -1.24
C SER A 167 24.39 -20.96 -2.70
N SER A 168 23.37 -20.87 -3.54
CA SER A 168 23.49 -20.89 -4.99
C SER A 168 22.51 -19.89 -5.60
N SER A 169 22.94 -19.19 -6.63
CA SER A 169 22.03 -18.46 -7.51
C SER A 169 21.35 -19.44 -8.47
N THR A 170 20.08 -19.24 -8.75
CA THR A 170 19.29 -20.05 -9.69
C THR A 170 18.38 -19.15 -10.51
N TYR A 171 18.29 -19.40 -11.81
CA TYR A 171 17.43 -18.65 -12.71
C TYR A 171 16.12 -19.42 -12.89
N PRO A 172 14.96 -18.73 -12.81
CA PRO A 172 13.70 -19.38 -13.11
C PRO A 172 13.58 -19.68 -14.60
N ALA A 173 13.14 -20.90 -14.92
CA ALA A 173 12.52 -21.17 -16.21
C ALA A 173 11.08 -20.63 -16.15
N ILE A 174 10.85 -19.51 -16.83
CA ILE A 174 9.51 -18.90 -16.93
C ILE A 174 8.75 -19.53 -18.09
N THR A 175 7.53 -19.98 -17.80
CA THR A 175 6.62 -20.57 -18.78
C THR A 175 5.27 -19.86 -18.74
N GLY A 176 4.58 -19.82 -19.88
CA GLY A 176 3.17 -19.46 -20.00
C GLY A 176 2.71 -18.33 -19.08
N GLN A 177 1.70 -18.59 -18.26
CA GLN A 177 1.06 -17.66 -17.30
C GLN A 177 1.98 -17.28 -16.11
N ASN A 178 3.23 -16.92 -16.39
CA ASN A 178 4.29 -16.60 -15.43
C ASN A 178 4.53 -17.72 -14.40
N ASN A 179 4.38 -18.98 -14.82
CA ASN A 179 4.77 -20.11 -13.99
C ASN A 179 6.28 -20.20 -14.01
N ALA A 180 6.88 -19.96 -12.85
CA ALA A 180 8.31 -20.02 -12.62
C ALA A 180 8.69 -21.37 -12.02
N LYS A 181 9.67 -22.02 -12.64
CA LYS A 181 10.30 -23.24 -12.13
C LYS A 181 11.78 -22.99 -11.88
N PHE A 182 12.22 -23.30 -10.68
CA PHE A 182 13.61 -23.23 -10.27
C PHE A 182 14.10 -24.64 -10.00
N GLU A 183 15.35 -24.91 -10.35
CA GLU A 183 16.02 -26.17 -10.07
C GLU A 183 17.38 -25.87 -9.43
N PHE A 184 17.70 -26.61 -8.37
CA PHE A 184 18.96 -26.45 -7.65
C PHE A 184 19.33 -27.72 -6.88
N GLU A 185 20.63 -27.94 -6.73
CA GLU A 185 21.17 -29.05 -5.94
C GLU A 185 21.31 -28.65 -4.47
N LEU A 186 20.91 -29.54 -3.58
CA LEU A 186 21.02 -29.38 -2.14
C LEU A 186 21.89 -30.50 -1.55
N PRO A 187 22.80 -30.19 -0.61
CA PRO A 187 23.58 -31.21 0.06
C PRO A 187 22.74 -32.02 1.04
N LYS A 188 23.31 -33.13 1.54
CA LYS A 188 22.75 -33.87 2.68
C LYS A 188 22.66 -33.02 3.95
N ASN A 189 21.85 -33.49 4.90
CA ASN A 189 21.66 -32.88 6.23
C ASN A 189 21.07 -31.46 6.23
N VAL A 190 20.41 -31.04 5.16
CA VAL A 190 19.74 -29.74 5.13
C VAL A 190 18.52 -29.76 6.06
N VAL A 191 18.50 -28.83 7.01
CA VAL A 191 17.42 -28.66 8.00
C VAL A 191 16.53 -27.45 7.71
N ARG A 192 17.03 -26.46 6.98
CA ARG A 192 16.26 -25.30 6.52
C ARG A 192 16.66 -24.87 5.11
N ILE A 193 15.69 -24.35 4.38
CA ILE A 193 15.90 -23.70 3.08
C ILE A 193 15.34 -22.28 3.18
N ARG A 194 16.07 -21.34 2.58
CA ARG A 194 15.71 -19.93 2.42
C ARG A 194 15.76 -19.59 0.93
N LEU A 195 14.73 -18.93 0.44
CA LEU A 195 14.63 -18.44 -0.94
C LEU A 195 14.55 -16.92 -0.93
N ASP A 196 15.42 -16.31 -1.72
CA ASP A 196 15.61 -14.86 -1.80
C ASP A 196 15.28 -14.41 -3.22
N PRO A 197 14.09 -13.81 -3.45
CA PRO A 197 13.84 -13.01 -4.63
C PRO A 197 14.88 -11.90 -4.83
N PRO A 198 14.99 -11.35 -6.05
CA PRO A 198 15.91 -10.25 -6.33
C PRO A 198 15.63 -9.04 -5.42
N PRO A 199 16.67 -8.30 -4.99
CA PRO A 199 16.50 -7.06 -4.25
C PRO A 199 15.58 -6.09 -5.00
N ASN A 200 14.73 -5.40 -4.27
CA ASN A 200 13.74 -4.43 -4.75
C ASN A 200 12.65 -5.01 -5.67
N ALA A 201 12.62 -6.32 -5.92
CA ALA A 201 11.55 -6.92 -6.67
C ALA A 201 10.22 -6.79 -5.91
N VAL A 202 9.14 -6.56 -6.66
CA VAL A 202 7.76 -6.56 -6.17
C VAL A 202 7.02 -7.71 -6.86
N TYR A 203 7.04 -8.88 -6.23
CA TYR A 203 6.45 -10.12 -6.72
C TYR A 203 5.33 -10.58 -5.79
N ALA A 204 4.22 -10.98 -6.39
CA ALA A 204 3.25 -11.87 -5.77
C ALA A 204 3.59 -13.32 -6.20
N ILE A 205 3.98 -14.13 -5.22
CA ILE A 205 4.40 -15.52 -5.33
C ILE A 205 3.18 -16.39 -4.96
N LYS A 206 2.45 -16.84 -5.98
CA LYS A 206 1.22 -17.62 -5.83
C LYS A 206 1.48 -19.11 -5.94
N LYS A 207 0.81 -19.87 -5.06
CA LYS A 207 0.91 -21.34 -4.99
C LYS A 207 2.37 -21.85 -4.96
N PRO A 208 3.25 -21.33 -4.07
CA PRO A 208 4.61 -21.82 -3.96
C PRO A 208 4.63 -23.28 -3.51
N VAL A 209 5.24 -24.15 -4.31
CA VAL A 209 5.41 -25.58 -4.06
C VAL A 209 6.90 -25.92 -4.12
N PHE A 210 7.38 -26.62 -3.10
CA PHE A 210 8.72 -27.18 -3.08
C PHE A 210 8.66 -28.68 -3.31
N MET A 211 9.53 -29.19 -4.19
CA MET A 211 9.61 -30.59 -4.55
C MET A 211 11.06 -31.07 -4.51
N TRP A 212 11.26 -32.36 -4.27
CA TRP A 212 12.59 -32.94 -4.36
C TRP A 212 12.53 -34.38 -4.87
N GLN A 213 13.58 -34.76 -5.59
CA GLN A 213 13.75 -36.12 -6.07
C GLN A 213 14.39 -36.98 -4.97
N ALA A 214 13.71 -38.07 -4.61
CA ALA A 214 14.14 -39.13 -3.70
C ALA A 214 13.39 -40.42 -4.08
N PRO A 215 13.73 -41.61 -3.54
CA PRO A 215 13.04 -42.86 -3.90
C PRO A 215 11.51 -42.85 -3.69
N THR A 216 11.00 -41.95 -2.84
CA THR A 216 9.56 -41.72 -2.64
C THR A 216 9.09 -40.34 -3.14
N GLY A 217 9.99 -39.51 -3.65
CA GLY A 217 9.76 -38.08 -3.91
C GLY A 217 9.22 -37.34 -2.68
N GLY A 218 9.07 -36.03 -2.81
CA GLY A 218 8.27 -35.25 -1.87
C GLY A 218 7.79 -33.99 -2.53
N THR A 219 6.54 -33.64 -2.23
CA THR A 219 5.91 -32.39 -2.66
C THR A 219 5.37 -31.69 -1.42
N GLN A 220 5.70 -30.43 -1.25
CA GLN A 220 5.38 -29.65 -0.07
C GLN A 220 4.83 -28.27 -0.49
N PRO A 221 3.52 -28.05 -0.39
CA PRO A 221 2.94 -26.72 -0.52
C PRO A 221 3.47 -25.82 0.60
N LEU A 222 4.13 -24.71 0.24
CA LEU A 222 4.82 -23.88 1.23
C LEU A 222 3.85 -23.00 2.02
N LEU A 223 2.69 -22.68 1.46
CA LEU A 223 1.69 -21.86 2.15
C LEU A 223 1.08 -22.57 3.36
N ASP A 224 1.07 -23.90 3.39
CA ASP A 224 0.55 -24.69 4.50
C ASP A 224 1.53 -24.75 5.70
N LEU A 225 2.75 -24.25 5.51
CA LEU A 225 3.80 -24.25 6.53
C LEU A 225 3.81 -22.94 7.32
N LYS A 226 4.41 -23.00 8.52
CA LYS A 226 4.82 -21.80 9.27
C LYS A 226 6.12 -21.22 8.68
N LEU A 227 6.00 -20.42 7.63
CA LEU A 227 7.10 -19.69 7.01
C LEU A 227 7.59 -18.54 7.91
N GLN A 228 8.91 -18.31 7.93
CA GLN A 228 9.51 -17.08 8.45
C GLN A 228 9.76 -16.14 7.27
N LEU A 229 9.28 -14.90 7.38
CA LEU A 229 9.28 -13.91 6.30
C LEU A 229 10.14 -12.71 6.71
N HIS A 230 10.91 -12.18 5.76
CA HIS A 230 11.64 -10.94 5.91
C HIS A 230 11.39 -10.06 4.68
N GLN A 231 10.92 -8.82 4.89
CA GLN A 231 10.51 -7.91 3.81
C GLN A 231 9.53 -8.56 2.81
N MET A 232 8.66 -9.40 3.35
CA MET A 232 7.60 -10.11 2.64
C MET A 232 6.38 -10.26 3.56
N GLU A 233 5.20 -10.37 2.97
CA GLU A 233 3.95 -10.58 3.68
C GLU A 233 3.12 -11.71 3.06
N ARG A 234 2.16 -12.25 3.81
CA ARG A 234 1.16 -13.17 3.26
C ARG A 234 -0.05 -12.37 2.82
N LYS A 235 -0.40 -12.46 1.55
CA LYS A 235 -1.51 -11.71 0.95
C LYS A 235 -2.19 -12.53 -0.13
N TYR A 236 -3.52 -12.45 -0.21
CA TYR A 236 -4.34 -13.10 -1.25
C TYR A 236 -4.04 -14.59 -1.49
N GLY A 237 -3.70 -15.34 -0.43
CA GLY A 237 -3.33 -16.76 -0.58
C GLY A 237 -1.98 -16.99 -1.29
N GLY A 238 -1.06 -16.03 -1.22
CA GLY A 238 0.31 -16.12 -1.69
C GLY A 238 1.28 -15.40 -0.75
N LEU A 239 2.52 -15.20 -1.22
CA LEU A 239 3.53 -14.34 -0.58
C LEU A 239 3.73 -13.10 -1.45
N GLU A 240 3.91 -11.93 -0.86
CA GLU A 240 4.21 -10.70 -1.58
C GLU A 240 5.51 -10.10 -1.05
N THR A 241 6.44 -9.74 -1.94
CA THR A 241 7.64 -9.00 -1.53
C THR A 241 7.30 -7.53 -1.33
N THR A 242 7.89 -6.89 -0.33
CA THR A 242 7.60 -5.49 -0.01
C THR A 242 8.48 -4.49 -0.75
N GLY A 243 9.18 -4.92 -1.82
CA GLY A 243 10.13 -4.08 -2.58
C GLY A 243 11.37 -3.65 -1.79
N GLY A 244 11.73 -4.36 -0.71
CA GLY A 244 12.92 -4.07 0.08
C GLY A 244 14.21 -4.66 -0.51
N ASN A 245 15.35 -4.40 0.15
CA ASN A 245 16.67 -4.83 -0.32
C ASN A 245 17.01 -6.31 -0.04
N ASP A 246 16.29 -6.98 0.86
CA ASP A 246 16.54 -8.38 1.27
C ASP A 246 15.23 -9.18 1.43
N PRO A 247 14.35 -9.23 0.42
CA PRO A 247 13.13 -10.03 0.51
C PRO A 247 13.51 -11.51 0.58
N HIS A 248 13.06 -12.21 1.61
CA HIS A 248 13.23 -13.66 1.68
C HIS A 248 12.20 -14.35 2.56
N PHE A 249 12.02 -15.64 2.31
CA PHE A 249 11.25 -16.52 3.15
C PHE A 249 11.97 -17.84 3.36
N HIS A 250 11.74 -18.47 4.51
CA HIS A 250 12.41 -19.72 4.81
C HIS A 250 11.57 -20.65 5.69
N TRP A 251 11.85 -21.95 5.59
CA TRP A 251 11.12 -22.99 6.28
C TRP A 251 12.04 -24.12 6.74
N ARG A 252 11.51 -25.00 7.60
CA ARG A 252 12.21 -26.20 8.06
C ARG A 252 11.90 -27.37 7.14
N MET A 253 12.93 -28.14 6.80
CA MET A 253 12.78 -29.37 6.03
C MET A 253 12.27 -30.50 6.93
N PRO A 254 11.47 -31.44 6.38
CA PRO A 254 11.09 -32.65 7.11
C PRO A 254 12.32 -33.52 7.34
N GLU A 255 12.32 -34.30 8.43
CA GLU A 255 13.45 -35.18 8.77
C GLU A 255 13.79 -36.17 7.65
N SER A 256 12.79 -36.59 6.87
CA SER A 256 12.92 -37.46 5.71
C SER A 256 13.79 -36.88 4.58
N PHE A 257 14.07 -35.56 4.59
CA PHE A 257 14.93 -34.89 3.63
C PHE A 257 16.43 -35.05 3.91
N SER A 258 16.83 -35.36 5.15
CA SER A 258 18.22 -35.19 5.60
C SER A 258 19.22 -36.23 5.06
N ALA A 259 18.75 -37.34 4.49
CA ALA A 259 19.57 -38.53 4.30
C ALA A 259 20.57 -38.48 3.12
N LYS A 260 20.33 -37.66 2.09
CA LYS A 260 21.12 -37.66 0.84
C LYS A 260 21.20 -36.26 0.23
N ASN A 261 22.03 -36.11 -0.80
CA ASN A 261 21.95 -34.95 -1.69
C ASN A 261 20.67 -35.05 -2.52
N HIS A 262 20.06 -33.91 -2.83
CA HIS A 262 18.79 -33.83 -3.54
C HIS A 262 18.89 -32.82 -4.69
N VAL A 263 18.33 -33.17 -5.84
CA VAL A 263 17.88 -32.16 -6.80
C VAL A 263 16.50 -31.71 -6.34
N ALA A 264 16.38 -30.44 -6.03
CA ALA A 264 15.14 -29.82 -5.59
C ALA A 264 14.60 -28.91 -6.69
N HIS A 265 13.27 -28.82 -6.72
CA HIS A 265 12.54 -27.92 -7.58
C HIS A 265 11.67 -27.00 -6.73
N PHE A 266 11.63 -25.74 -7.08
CA PHE A 266 10.65 -24.79 -6.55
C PHE A 266 9.78 -24.34 -7.72
N GLU A 267 8.47 -24.47 -7.57
CA GLU A 267 7.49 -24.08 -8.58
C GLU A 267 6.52 -23.07 -7.98
N THR A 268 6.22 -22.01 -8.71
CA THR A 268 5.29 -20.98 -8.29
C THR A 268 4.72 -20.27 -9.52
N GLN A 269 3.60 -19.58 -9.35
CA GLN A 269 3.17 -18.55 -10.28
C GLN A 269 3.66 -17.19 -9.77
N LEU A 270 4.35 -16.44 -10.62
CA LEU A 270 4.81 -15.08 -10.29
C LEU A 270 3.88 -14.05 -10.93
N GLU A 271 3.54 -13.02 -10.18
CA GLU A 271 2.84 -11.86 -10.69
C GLU A 271 3.56 -10.60 -10.22
N ASN A 272 3.46 -9.54 -11.02
CA ASN A 272 3.95 -8.21 -10.68
C ASN A 272 2.74 -7.36 -10.29
N PRO A 273 2.33 -7.34 -9.00
CA PRO A 273 1.18 -6.55 -8.59
C PRO A 273 1.49 -5.08 -8.83
N LEU A 274 0.86 -4.50 -9.85
CA LEU A 274 1.05 -3.10 -10.18
C LEU A 274 0.48 -2.23 -9.05
N PRO A 275 1.11 -1.08 -8.75
CA PRO A 275 0.64 -0.18 -7.72
C PRO A 275 -0.76 0.35 -8.08
N GLU A 276 -1.54 0.66 -7.04
CA GLU A 276 -2.93 1.09 -7.22
C GLU A 276 -3.05 2.36 -8.08
N TRP A 277 -2.08 3.28 -8.00
CA TRP A 277 -2.10 4.50 -8.82
C TRP A 277 -1.96 4.20 -10.33
N ILE A 278 -1.23 3.13 -10.70
CA ILE A 278 -1.16 2.67 -12.09
C ILE A 278 -2.46 1.98 -12.48
N ARG A 279 -3.03 1.18 -11.58
CA ARG A 279 -4.34 0.55 -11.81
C ARG A 279 -5.41 1.61 -12.07
N GLU A 280 -5.48 2.65 -11.26
CA GLU A 280 -6.41 3.77 -11.44
C GLU A 280 -6.16 4.52 -12.76
N LEU A 281 -4.90 4.70 -13.15
CA LEU A 281 -4.55 5.32 -14.43
C LEU A 281 -5.02 4.51 -15.64
N VAL A 282 -4.83 3.18 -15.62
CA VAL A 282 -5.07 2.30 -16.78
C VAL A 282 -6.51 1.80 -16.83
N THR A 283 -7.13 1.53 -15.69
CA THR A 283 -8.46 0.91 -15.57
C THR A 283 -9.50 1.79 -14.88
N GLY A 284 -9.09 2.86 -14.21
CA GLY A 284 -9.97 3.78 -13.50
C GLY A 284 -10.50 4.90 -14.39
N ARG A 285 -10.80 6.05 -13.76
CA ARG A 285 -11.55 7.15 -14.41
C ARG A 285 -10.85 7.79 -15.62
N TYR A 286 -9.53 7.64 -15.71
CA TYR A 286 -8.70 8.21 -16.78
C TYR A 286 -8.53 7.27 -17.98
N SER A 287 -8.99 6.03 -17.88
CA SER A 287 -8.83 5.00 -18.93
C SER A 287 -9.37 5.43 -20.30
N PRO A 288 -10.56 6.07 -20.42
CA PRO A 288 -11.07 6.52 -21.71
C PRO A 288 -10.18 7.58 -22.38
N GLN A 289 -9.75 8.60 -21.62
CA GLN A 289 -8.88 9.66 -22.13
C GLN A 289 -7.49 9.11 -22.49
N LEU A 290 -6.96 8.19 -21.68
CA LEU A 290 -5.69 7.53 -21.96
C LEU A 290 -5.76 6.70 -23.24
N ASN A 291 -6.85 5.94 -23.44
CA ASN A 291 -7.02 5.13 -24.64
C ASN A 291 -7.04 5.99 -25.93
N LEU A 292 -7.72 7.14 -25.89
CA LEU A 292 -7.71 8.11 -26.98
C LEU A 292 -6.32 8.70 -27.19
N ALA A 293 -5.67 9.16 -26.12
CA ALA A 293 -4.34 9.78 -26.20
C ALA A 293 -3.27 8.81 -26.76
N ILE A 294 -3.34 7.53 -26.43
CA ILE A 294 -2.44 6.50 -26.98
C ILE A 294 -2.72 6.27 -28.47
N ALA A 295 -3.99 6.15 -28.85
CA ALA A 295 -4.39 5.97 -30.25
C ALA A 295 -3.95 7.17 -31.12
N ASP A 296 -4.12 8.39 -30.62
CA ASP A 296 -3.75 9.62 -31.32
C ASP A 296 -2.23 9.81 -31.41
N HIS A 297 -1.46 9.32 -30.43
CA HIS A 297 -0.01 9.45 -30.43
C HIS A 297 0.68 8.55 -31.46
N GLY A 298 0.08 7.40 -31.81
CA GLY A 298 0.59 6.50 -32.86
C GLY A 298 1.94 5.84 -32.55
N ASN A 299 2.29 5.67 -31.27
CA ASN A 299 3.50 4.92 -30.87
C ASN A 299 3.13 3.47 -30.53
N ASP A 300 3.61 2.54 -31.36
CA ASP A 300 3.33 1.10 -31.25
C ASP A 300 3.82 0.51 -29.93
N ASP A 301 5.02 0.88 -29.46
CA ASP A 301 5.59 0.40 -28.17
C ASP A 301 4.73 0.83 -26.98
N LEU A 302 4.26 2.07 -26.99
CA LEU A 302 3.39 2.58 -25.93
C LEU A 302 2.01 1.93 -25.96
N SER A 303 1.49 1.67 -27.16
CA SER A 303 0.20 0.99 -27.37
C SER A 303 0.26 -0.47 -26.93
N GLU A 304 1.32 -1.18 -27.30
CA GLU A 304 1.58 -2.55 -26.87
C GLU A 304 1.70 -2.63 -25.35
N PHE A 305 2.51 -1.75 -24.74
CA PHE A 305 2.66 -1.69 -23.29
C PHE A 305 1.33 -1.44 -22.57
N TYR A 306 0.48 -0.54 -23.09
CA TYR A 306 -0.85 -0.31 -22.54
C TYR A 306 -1.77 -1.53 -22.63
N VAL A 307 -1.80 -2.20 -23.77
CA VAL A 307 -2.60 -3.43 -23.94
C VAL A 307 -2.13 -4.52 -22.99
N GLN A 308 -0.82 -4.74 -22.88
CA GLN A 308 -0.23 -5.73 -21.95
C GLN A 308 -0.54 -5.39 -20.49
N THR A 309 -0.35 -4.12 -20.10
CA THR A 309 -0.61 -3.64 -18.73
C THR A 309 -2.10 -3.78 -18.38
N LYS A 310 -3.00 -3.40 -19.29
CA LYS A 310 -4.44 -3.53 -19.09
C LYS A 310 -4.87 -4.99 -19.01
N ALA A 311 -4.31 -5.87 -19.85
CA ALA A 311 -4.57 -7.30 -19.80
C ALA A 311 -4.11 -7.91 -18.47
N ALA A 312 -2.90 -7.56 -17.99
CA ALA A 312 -2.41 -7.99 -16.68
C ALA A 312 -3.35 -7.58 -15.54
N LEU A 313 -3.75 -6.30 -15.51
CA LEU A 313 -4.68 -5.76 -14.51
C LEU A 313 -6.08 -6.38 -14.58
N THR A 314 -6.53 -6.80 -15.76
CA THR A 314 -7.81 -7.49 -15.96
C THR A 314 -7.71 -8.96 -15.57
N SER A 315 -6.55 -9.60 -15.76
CA SER A 315 -6.31 -10.98 -15.35
C SER A 315 -6.22 -11.15 -13.83
N ASP A 316 -5.80 -10.10 -13.10
CA ASP A 316 -5.92 -10.01 -11.64
C ASP A 316 -7.37 -10.10 -11.13
N ILE A 317 -8.37 -9.83 -11.99
CA ILE A 317 -9.80 -9.91 -11.64
C ILE A 317 -10.27 -11.38 -11.62
N ASN A 318 -9.47 -12.34 -12.09
CA ASN A 318 -9.76 -13.77 -11.93
C ASN A 318 -9.44 -14.32 -10.52
N ILE A 319 -9.19 -13.45 -9.53
CA ILE A 319 -9.35 -13.85 -8.13
C ILE A 319 -10.79 -14.33 -7.99
N PRO A 320 -11.05 -15.59 -7.56
CA PRO A 320 -12.40 -16.08 -7.36
C PRO A 320 -13.15 -15.03 -6.52
N PRO A 321 -14.36 -14.61 -6.94
CA PRO A 321 -15.07 -13.56 -6.22
C PRO A 321 -15.11 -13.94 -4.75
N SER A 322 -14.75 -12.99 -3.90
CA SER A 322 -14.71 -13.19 -2.46
C SER A 322 -16.03 -13.82 -1.99
N ASN A 323 -16.02 -14.54 -0.87
CA ASN A 323 -17.27 -15.07 -0.32
C ASN A 323 -18.31 -13.95 -0.11
N LEU A 324 -17.84 -12.73 0.15
CA LEU A 324 -18.68 -11.54 0.25
C LEU A 324 -19.26 -11.11 -1.10
N ALA A 325 -18.48 -11.09 -2.17
CA ALA A 325 -18.97 -10.79 -3.53
C ALA A 325 -20.00 -11.81 -4.03
N LYS A 326 -19.94 -13.05 -3.52
CA LYS A 326 -20.93 -14.10 -3.81
C LYS A 326 -22.16 -14.05 -2.91
N ALA A 327 -22.08 -13.42 -1.74
CA ALA A 327 -23.18 -13.39 -0.79
C ALA A 327 -24.38 -12.61 -1.37
N ASP A 328 -25.59 -12.95 -0.94
CA ASP A 328 -26.80 -12.15 -1.24
C ASP A 328 -27.08 -11.12 -0.15
N THR A 329 -26.36 -11.23 0.98
CA THR A 329 -26.45 -10.32 2.12
C THR A 329 -25.07 -9.87 2.56
N ILE A 330 -24.96 -8.62 2.97
CA ILE A 330 -23.78 -8.06 3.64
C ILE A 330 -24.17 -7.54 5.02
N SER A 331 -23.34 -7.80 6.03
CA SER A 331 -23.54 -7.22 7.37
C SER A 331 -22.55 -6.09 7.58
N ILE A 332 -23.04 -4.86 7.66
CA ILE A 332 -22.23 -3.68 7.96
C ILE A 332 -22.60 -3.20 9.37
N SER A 333 -21.58 -2.90 10.16
CA SER A 333 -21.77 -2.28 11.48
C SER A 333 -21.26 -0.84 11.47
N VAL A 334 -22.03 0.05 12.09
CA VAL A 334 -21.69 1.46 12.24
C VAL A 334 -21.45 1.74 13.71
N TYR A 335 -20.28 2.30 14.03
CA TYR A 335 -19.92 2.74 15.37
C TYR A 335 -19.69 4.25 15.40
N TRP A 336 -20.05 4.91 16.51
CA TRP A 336 -19.85 6.34 16.67
C TRP A 336 -19.31 6.72 18.05
N SER A 337 -18.62 7.85 18.13
CA SER A 337 -18.07 8.38 19.39
C SER A 337 -18.08 9.91 19.41
N GLY A 338 -18.38 10.47 20.59
CA GLY A 338 -18.33 11.92 20.84
C GLY A 338 -16.91 12.42 21.07
N GLU A 339 -16.18 11.89 22.06
CA GLU A 339 -14.80 12.31 22.36
C GLU A 339 -13.86 11.17 22.78
N GLN A 340 -14.39 9.95 22.94
CA GLN A 340 -13.61 8.85 23.49
C GLN A 340 -12.53 8.39 22.50
N LYS A 341 -11.40 7.94 23.06
CA LYS A 341 -10.28 7.39 22.30
C LYS A 341 -10.64 6.06 21.62
N PHE A 342 -11.61 5.34 22.15
CA PHE A 342 -12.06 4.02 21.67
C PHE A 342 -13.55 4.05 21.28
N PHE A 343 -13.92 3.23 20.30
CA PHE A 343 -15.32 2.95 19.99
C PHE A 343 -15.88 1.96 21.01
N SER A 344 -17.10 2.20 21.49
CA SER A 344 -17.78 1.32 22.44
C SER A 344 -18.88 0.53 21.75
N GLU A 345 -19.07 -0.73 22.13
CA GLU A 345 -20.20 -1.55 21.65
C GLU A 345 -21.58 -0.95 21.98
N LYS A 346 -21.68 -0.09 23.00
CA LYS A 346 -22.91 0.64 23.35
C LYS A 346 -23.32 1.70 22.32
N ARG A 347 -22.43 2.05 21.39
CA ARG A 347 -22.64 3.02 20.31
C ARG A 347 -22.33 2.36 18.98
N ALA A 348 -23.07 1.28 18.74
CA ALA A 348 -22.96 0.45 17.56
C ALA A 348 -24.35 0.07 17.07
N THR A 349 -24.54 0.00 15.77
CA THR A 349 -25.70 -0.68 15.17
C THR A 349 -25.24 -1.49 13.97
N THR A 350 -25.78 -2.69 13.82
CA THR A 350 -25.45 -3.62 12.74
C THR A 350 -26.71 -3.92 11.94
N LYS A 351 -26.60 -3.88 10.61
CA LYS A 351 -27.67 -4.28 9.71
C LYS A 351 -27.18 -5.35 8.75
N ALA A 352 -28.01 -6.37 8.55
CA ALA A 352 -27.89 -7.26 7.40
C ALA A 352 -28.65 -6.63 6.24
N ILE A 353 -27.97 -6.45 5.11
CA ILE A 353 -28.47 -5.72 3.95
C ILE A 353 -28.53 -6.69 2.78
N ASN A 354 -29.71 -6.87 2.21
CA ASN A 354 -29.86 -7.64 0.97
C ASN A 354 -29.22 -6.83 -0.16
N MET A 355 -28.29 -7.45 -0.87
CA MET A 355 -27.64 -6.84 -2.02
C MET A 355 -28.49 -7.07 -3.28
N GLY A 356 -28.58 -6.04 -4.12
CA GLY A 356 -29.23 -6.14 -5.42
C GLY A 356 -28.55 -7.15 -6.34
N SER A 357 -29.15 -7.41 -7.50
CA SER A 357 -28.56 -8.30 -8.53
C SER A 357 -27.20 -7.82 -9.05
N ASP A 358 -26.96 -6.51 -8.96
CA ASP A 358 -25.71 -5.82 -9.29
C ASP A 358 -24.79 -5.63 -8.08
N LYS A 359 -25.12 -6.28 -6.96
CA LYS A 359 -24.40 -6.20 -5.68
C LYS A 359 -24.39 -4.80 -5.04
N HIS A 360 -25.36 -3.94 -5.39
CA HIS A 360 -25.55 -2.68 -4.67
C HIS A 360 -26.24 -2.91 -3.33
N PHE A 361 -25.90 -2.08 -2.35
CA PHE A 361 -26.54 -2.02 -1.05
C PHE A 361 -26.89 -0.58 -0.69
N ASN A 362 -27.99 -0.43 0.05
CA ASN A 362 -28.44 0.84 0.60
C ASN A 362 -28.92 0.59 2.03
N ALA A 363 -28.33 1.28 3.00
CA ALA A 363 -28.64 1.09 4.41
C ALA A 363 -28.61 2.41 5.17
N GLU A 364 -29.66 2.64 5.94
CA GLU A 364 -29.76 3.76 6.88
C GLU A 364 -29.60 3.25 8.31
N TYR A 365 -28.83 3.95 9.15
CA TYR A 365 -28.54 3.57 10.54
C TYR A 365 -28.97 4.69 11.48
N SER A 366 -29.94 4.43 12.36
CA SER A 366 -30.37 5.41 13.36
C SER A 366 -29.33 5.55 14.47
N ILE A 367 -28.83 6.77 14.68
CA ILE A 367 -27.80 7.13 15.65
C ILE A 367 -28.38 7.97 16.79
N ASN A 368 -29.18 9.00 16.48
CA ASN A 368 -29.78 9.96 17.42
C ASN A 368 -28.79 10.46 18.49
N SER A 369 -27.60 10.89 18.06
CA SER A 369 -26.50 11.28 18.95
C SER A 369 -25.57 12.28 18.28
N SER A 370 -24.96 13.14 19.09
CA SER A 370 -23.76 13.87 18.69
C SER A 370 -22.59 12.90 18.49
N LEU A 371 -21.83 13.07 17.41
CA LEU A 371 -20.60 12.32 17.15
C LEU A 371 -19.51 13.18 16.50
N LYS A 372 -18.25 12.85 16.78
CA LYS A 372 -17.03 13.40 16.14
C LYS A 372 -16.26 12.37 15.33
N LYS A 373 -16.63 11.09 15.45
CA LYS A 373 -15.99 9.98 14.76
C LYS A 373 -17.04 8.95 14.35
N LEU A 374 -16.91 8.47 13.13
CA LEU A 374 -17.73 7.41 12.55
C LEU A 374 -16.81 6.27 12.11
N ARG A 375 -17.14 5.03 12.47
CA ARG A 375 -16.43 3.81 12.06
C ARG A 375 -17.38 2.88 11.34
N LEU A 376 -16.93 2.34 10.22
CA LEU A 376 -17.64 1.36 9.41
C LEU A 376 -16.89 0.03 9.43
N ASP A 377 -17.59 -1.03 9.83
CA ASP A 377 -17.07 -2.39 9.90
C ASP A 377 -17.75 -3.24 8.84
N PHE A 378 -16.91 -3.97 8.10
CA PHE A 378 -17.33 -4.91 7.08
C PHE A 378 -17.15 -6.34 7.58
N PRO A 379 -17.85 -7.32 7.00
CA PRO A 379 -17.69 -8.71 7.42
C PRO A 379 -16.31 -9.24 7.00
N ASP A 380 -15.85 -10.26 7.72
CA ASP A 380 -14.61 -10.98 7.41
C ASP A 380 -14.57 -11.40 5.94
N SER A 381 -13.64 -10.80 5.20
CA SER A 381 -13.46 -11.07 3.80
C SER A 381 -12.04 -10.76 3.38
N ALA A 382 -11.42 -11.70 2.67
CA ALA A 382 -10.14 -11.48 2.02
C ALA A 382 -10.39 -11.24 0.53
N GLY A 383 -10.01 -10.04 0.05
CA GLY A 383 -10.05 -9.70 -1.37
C GLY A 383 -11.39 -9.16 -1.89
N ALA A 384 -12.39 -8.95 -1.04
CA ALA A 384 -13.57 -8.17 -1.45
C ALA A 384 -13.20 -6.72 -1.67
N LYS A 385 -13.83 -6.07 -2.65
CA LYS A 385 -13.79 -4.62 -2.78
C LYS A 385 -15.18 -4.05 -2.51
N VAL A 386 -15.24 -2.98 -1.74
CA VAL A 386 -16.48 -2.26 -1.44
C VAL A 386 -16.33 -0.84 -1.96
N LEU A 387 -17.09 -0.49 -2.99
CA LEU A 387 -17.26 0.89 -3.43
C LEU A 387 -18.32 1.55 -2.56
N ILE A 388 -17.98 2.64 -1.86
CA ILE A 388 -18.98 3.46 -1.15
C ILE A 388 -19.29 4.67 -2.04
N GLU A 389 -20.44 4.62 -2.71
CA GLU A 389 -20.88 5.65 -3.63
C GLU A 389 -21.32 6.91 -2.90
N ASN A 390 -22.09 6.75 -1.82
CA ASN A 390 -22.54 7.84 -0.97
C ASN A 390 -22.47 7.44 0.50
N LEU A 391 -21.91 8.34 1.31
CA LEU A 391 -22.02 8.31 2.76
C LEU A 391 -22.60 9.65 3.20
N ARG A 392 -23.79 9.64 3.81
CA ARG A 392 -24.48 10.86 4.26
C ARG A 392 -24.79 10.81 5.73
N LEU A 393 -24.64 11.96 6.40
CA LEU A 393 -25.09 12.18 7.76
C LEU A 393 -26.39 13.00 7.68
N LEU A 394 -27.44 12.49 8.33
CA LEU A 394 -28.78 13.08 8.32
C LEU A 394 -29.10 13.62 9.71
N ASP A 395 -29.56 14.85 9.77
CA ASP A 395 -30.26 15.43 10.94
C ASP A 395 -31.66 15.90 10.52
N GLU A 396 -32.49 16.33 11.48
CA GLU A 396 -33.87 16.77 11.24
C GLU A 396 -34.02 17.83 10.13
N THR A 397 -32.97 18.59 9.85
CA THR A 397 -33.00 19.78 8.99
C THR A 397 -32.00 19.74 7.84
N SER A 398 -31.01 18.84 7.88
CA SER A 398 -29.85 18.88 7.01
C SER A 398 -29.38 17.49 6.59
N THR A 399 -28.72 17.46 5.42
CA THR A 399 -28.03 16.29 4.90
C THR A 399 -26.61 16.72 4.57
N VAL A 400 -25.64 16.06 5.19
CA VAL A 400 -24.22 16.33 4.97
C VAL A 400 -23.62 15.14 4.22
N ASP A 401 -23.21 15.38 2.97
CA ASP A 401 -22.44 14.41 2.21
C ASP A 401 -21.01 14.33 2.77
N VAL A 402 -20.55 13.11 3.03
CA VAL A 402 -19.17 12.85 3.47
C VAL A 402 -18.31 12.56 2.25
N ASP A 403 -17.41 13.49 1.94
CA ASP A 403 -16.39 13.28 0.91
C ASP A 403 -15.34 12.30 1.41
N LEU A 404 -15.55 11.00 1.12
CA LEU A 404 -14.62 9.95 1.51
C LEU A 404 -13.23 10.12 0.87
N ILE A 405 -13.09 10.80 -0.27
CA ILE A 405 -11.79 11.07 -0.91
C ILE A 405 -10.93 11.93 0.02
N ASN A 406 -11.52 13.02 0.51
CA ASN A 406 -10.83 14.02 1.34
C ASN A 406 -11.07 13.85 2.86
N ALA A 407 -11.80 12.82 3.28
CA ALA A 407 -12.10 12.57 4.68
C ALA A 407 -10.84 12.35 5.52
N ARG A 408 -10.88 12.80 6.78
CA ARG A 408 -9.80 12.60 7.75
C ARG A 408 -9.90 11.22 8.40
N TYR A 409 -9.23 10.23 7.84
CA TYR A 409 -9.15 8.89 8.41
C TYR A 409 -8.35 8.89 9.72
N VAL A 410 -8.93 8.31 10.77
CA VAL A 410 -8.29 8.16 12.09
C VAL A 410 -7.92 6.73 12.40
N LEU A 411 -8.45 5.76 11.64
CA LEU A 411 -8.14 4.35 11.76
C LEU A 411 -8.41 3.64 10.43
N MET A 412 -7.51 2.75 10.04
CA MET A 412 -7.73 1.74 9.00
C MET A 412 -7.17 0.43 9.52
N HIS A 413 -7.99 -0.61 9.60
CA HIS A 413 -7.60 -1.93 10.06
C HIS A 413 -8.06 -2.96 9.05
N ASN A 414 -7.13 -3.73 8.50
CA ASN A 414 -7.44 -4.77 7.51
C ASN A 414 -8.27 -4.24 6.32
N VAL A 415 -8.05 -2.97 5.96
CA VAL A 415 -8.65 -2.30 4.82
C VAL A 415 -7.57 -1.46 4.13
N SER A 416 -7.55 -1.45 2.79
CA SER A 416 -6.84 -0.45 1.99
C SER A 416 -7.83 0.34 1.14
N ARG A 417 -7.44 1.54 0.68
CA ARG A 417 -8.36 2.47 0.00
C ARG A 417 -7.78 3.01 -1.30
N ALA A 418 -8.64 3.11 -2.32
CA ALA A 418 -8.38 3.78 -3.59
C ALA A 418 -9.62 4.63 -3.95
N GLY A 419 -9.55 5.95 -3.75
CA GLY A 419 -10.73 6.82 -3.85
C GLY A 419 -11.85 6.37 -2.89
N ASN A 420 -12.99 6.01 -3.46
CA ASN A 420 -14.16 5.52 -2.71
C ASN A 420 -14.22 3.98 -2.60
N THR A 421 -13.22 3.28 -3.13
CA THR A 421 -13.15 1.82 -3.11
C THR A 421 -12.27 1.34 -1.96
N PHE A 422 -12.80 0.44 -1.14
CA PHE A 422 -12.15 -0.16 0.02
C PHE A 422 -11.90 -1.63 -0.24
N SER A 423 -10.64 -2.07 -0.23
CA SER A 423 -10.28 -3.49 -0.32
C SER A 423 -10.19 -4.08 1.08
N LEU A 424 -10.90 -5.17 1.33
CA LEU A 424 -10.99 -5.84 2.64
C LEU A 424 -9.94 -6.96 2.74
N HIS A 425 -9.26 -7.05 3.90
CA HIS A 425 -8.11 -7.93 4.12
C HIS A 425 -8.28 -8.81 5.36
N GLY A 426 -8.97 -9.94 5.22
CA GLY A 426 -8.99 -10.96 6.27
C GLY A 426 -10.05 -10.70 7.32
N LYS A 427 -9.65 -10.54 8.59
CA LYS A 427 -10.57 -10.52 9.75
C LYS A 427 -10.79 -9.10 10.28
N ASP A 428 -12.00 -8.77 10.68
CA ASP A 428 -12.36 -7.44 11.22
C ASP A 428 -11.96 -6.25 10.31
N PRO A 429 -12.27 -6.27 9.00
CA PRO A 429 -11.95 -5.15 8.12
C PRO A 429 -12.81 -3.92 8.46
N HIS A 430 -12.18 -2.84 8.91
CA HIS A 430 -12.87 -1.59 9.24
C HIS A 430 -12.02 -0.34 9.01
N PHE A 431 -12.70 0.80 8.90
CA PHE A 431 -12.06 2.11 8.94
C PHE A 431 -12.88 3.10 9.76
N ALA A 432 -12.23 4.16 10.22
CA ALA A 432 -12.87 5.25 10.93
C ALA A 432 -12.44 6.61 10.40
N ILE A 433 -13.39 7.53 10.31
CA ILE A 433 -13.18 8.91 9.90
C ILE A 433 -13.53 9.84 11.05
N LYS A 434 -12.85 10.99 11.08
CA LYS A 434 -13.23 12.13 11.91
C LYS A 434 -14.26 12.95 11.16
N ILE A 435 -15.29 13.40 11.86
CA ILE A 435 -16.27 14.34 11.36
C ILE A 435 -16.29 15.57 12.27
N ASP A 436 -16.78 16.69 11.74
CA ASP A 436 -17.08 17.84 12.57
C ASP A 436 -18.22 17.49 13.53
N GLU A 437 -18.16 18.04 14.74
CA GLU A 437 -19.13 17.74 15.78
C GLU A 437 -20.53 18.15 15.33
N MET A 438 -21.40 17.16 15.10
CA MET A 438 -22.79 17.39 14.71
C MET A 438 -23.72 16.38 15.38
N ASN A 439 -24.96 16.77 15.60
CA ASN A 439 -26.03 15.85 15.96
C ASN A 439 -26.45 15.09 14.70
N VAL A 440 -26.44 13.76 14.78
CA VAL A 440 -26.81 12.89 13.66
C VAL A 440 -27.96 12.02 14.09
N ASP A 441 -29.07 12.10 13.38
CA ASP A 441 -30.24 11.24 13.58
C ASP A 441 -30.02 9.92 12.88
N SER A 442 -29.52 9.94 11.64
CA SER A 442 -29.16 8.72 10.92
C SER A 442 -27.97 8.87 9.97
N VAL A 443 -27.36 7.74 9.65
CA VAL A 443 -26.28 7.62 8.66
C VAL A 443 -26.76 6.77 7.50
N LEU A 444 -26.70 7.33 6.30
CA LEU A 444 -27.05 6.63 5.07
C LEU A 444 -25.77 6.18 4.36
N ILE A 445 -25.70 4.89 4.02
CA ILE A 445 -24.58 4.29 3.29
C ILE A 445 -25.13 3.62 2.03
N GLN A 446 -24.60 4.03 0.88
CA GLN A 446 -24.88 3.44 -0.42
C GLN A 446 -23.58 3.00 -1.06
N GLY A 447 -23.58 1.81 -1.65
CA GLY A 447 -22.38 1.26 -2.25
C GLY A 447 -22.61 -0.02 -3.02
N GLN A 448 -21.51 -0.58 -3.51
CA GLN A 448 -21.45 -1.81 -4.29
C GLN A 448 -20.33 -2.72 -3.80
N VAL A 449 -20.55 -4.04 -3.83
CA VAL A 449 -19.51 -5.04 -3.53
C VAL A 449 -19.03 -5.69 -4.84
N HIS A 450 -17.71 -5.78 -5.01
CA HIS A 450 -17.04 -6.45 -6.13
C HIS A 450 -16.23 -7.67 -5.69
#